data_AF-A0A1V2I362-F1
#
_entry.id   AF-A0A1V2I362-F1
#
_cell.length_a   1.000
_cell.length_b   1.000
_cell.length_c   1.000
_cell.angle_alpha   90.00
_cell.angle_beta   90.00
_cell.angle_gamma   90.00
#
_symmetry.space_group_name_H-M   'P 1'
#
loop_
_entity.id
_entity.type
_entity.pdbx_description
1 polymer ?
#
loop_
_entity_poly.entity_id
_entity_poly.type
_entity_poly.pdbx_seq_one_letter_code
_entity_poly.pdbx_strand_id
1 'polypeptide(L)'
;MAVTPWDGHVRVDYVPDLSSLQVTLATVWPMKVAVLRRGLRAGFARDDPDGPPAFVEVRAEGGQVPADVRDLLGDRLLAEIQQVVAGPSRSRWLRINLRAVDELAEAWAPYRRWILADESPAPAAAAAEPTPVLGRLARGLWSWLGVGDLRDALSLPPTRDFGFRSAGSLDDDDDDDEDIADEPSPPTASGRWALPVELAWRTGVERDLAWEVYSDRRIHLIARRAVTASSDPPPLEVAFDDGTERWTRFVSAEPGVLRTSIVSAADPSRLPPIKVRTRNLP
;
A
#
# COMPACT_ATOMS: atom_id res chain seq x y z
N MET A 1 1.94 28.18 -18.62
CA MET A 1 3.01 27.19 -18.40
C MET A 1 3.71 27.55 -17.11
N ALA A 2 3.49 26.80 -16.04
CA ALA A 2 4.26 26.96 -14.82
C ALA A 2 5.68 26.45 -15.10
N VAL A 3 6.70 27.28 -14.81
CA VAL A 3 8.10 26.87 -14.88
C VAL A 3 8.32 25.86 -13.76
N THR A 4 8.65 24.62 -14.11
CA THR A 4 8.93 23.58 -13.10
C THR A 4 10.14 24.01 -12.27
N PRO A 5 10.06 24.01 -10.92
CA PRO A 5 11.17 24.42 -10.05
C PRO A 5 12.33 23.43 -10.06
N TRP A 6 12.19 22.29 -10.74
CA TRP A 6 13.14 21.20 -10.75
C TRP A 6 14.17 21.37 -11.87
N ASP A 7 15.41 21.60 -11.49
CA ASP A 7 16.56 21.72 -12.40
C ASP A 7 17.20 20.36 -12.75
N GLY A 8 16.70 19.29 -12.13
CA GLY A 8 17.15 17.92 -12.32
C GLY A 8 18.42 17.57 -11.54
N HIS A 9 18.85 18.38 -10.57
CA HIS A 9 19.98 18.02 -9.71
C HIS A 9 19.51 17.20 -8.50
N VAL A 10 20.16 16.05 -8.33
CA VAL A 10 19.94 15.15 -7.19
C VAL A 10 21.26 14.97 -6.46
N ARG A 11 21.20 15.04 -5.14
CA ARG A 11 22.28 14.64 -4.25
C ARG A 11 21.93 13.33 -3.58
N VAL A 12 22.85 12.38 -3.59
CA VAL A 12 22.75 11.11 -2.89
C VAL A 12 23.82 11.06 -1.82
N ASP A 13 23.43 10.84 -0.57
CA ASP A 13 24.32 10.70 0.57
C ASP A 13 24.08 9.36 1.26
N TYR A 14 25.14 8.64 1.62
CA TYR A 14 25.06 7.39 2.36
C TYR A 14 25.90 7.48 3.64
N VAL A 15 25.28 7.23 4.80
CA VAL A 15 25.92 7.22 6.11
C VAL A 15 25.98 5.77 6.60
N PRO A 16 27.13 5.06 6.45
CA PRO A 16 27.22 3.63 6.73
C PRO A 16 26.90 3.27 8.19
N ASP A 17 27.37 4.08 9.13
CA ASP A 17 27.19 3.85 10.58
C ASP A 17 25.71 3.85 10.98
N LEU A 18 24.88 4.60 10.25
CA LEU A 18 23.45 4.68 10.45
C LEU A 18 22.67 3.78 9.47
N SER A 19 23.37 3.15 8.53
CA SER A 19 22.78 2.47 7.37
C SER A 19 21.71 3.34 6.71
N SER A 20 21.96 4.65 6.59
CA SER A 20 20.99 5.63 6.10
C SER A 20 21.41 6.13 4.73
N LEU A 21 20.50 6.05 3.77
CA LEU A 21 20.63 6.62 2.44
C LEU A 21 19.66 7.80 2.32
N GLN A 22 20.17 8.94 1.90
CA GLN A 22 19.40 10.15 1.65
C GLN A 22 19.50 10.53 0.18
N VAL A 23 18.35 10.78 -0.43
CA VAL A 23 18.20 11.30 -1.79
C VAL A 23 17.54 12.66 -1.67
N THR A 24 18.22 13.70 -2.11
CA THR A 24 17.71 15.08 -2.07
C THR A 24 17.65 15.64 -3.48
N LEU A 25 16.45 15.96 -3.95
CA LEU A 25 16.26 16.75 -5.16
C LEU A 25 16.39 18.23 -4.77
N ALA A 26 17.26 18.96 -5.47
CA ALA A 26 17.74 20.25 -5.01
C ALA A 26 16.63 21.29 -4.74
N THR A 27 16.79 21.99 -3.61
CA THR A 27 16.35 23.38 -3.36
C THR A 27 14.88 23.74 -3.57
N VAL A 28 13.95 23.03 -2.90
CA VAL A 28 12.57 23.54 -2.76
C VAL A 28 12.20 23.64 -1.28
N TRP A 29 12.01 24.88 -0.84
CA TRP A 29 11.49 25.23 0.48
C TRP A 29 10.27 26.14 0.30
N PRO A 30 9.21 26.02 1.11
CA PRO A 30 9.05 25.10 2.24
C PRO A 30 8.67 23.67 1.81
N MET A 31 9.23 22.67 2.48
CA MET A 31 8.83 21.26 2.34
C MET A 31 8.06 20.76 3.56
N LYS A 32 7.16 19.80 3.35
CA LYS A 32 6.54 19.01 4.42
C LYS A 32 7.13 17.61 4.41
N VAL A 33 7.72 17.21 5.53
CA VAL A 33 8.35 15.89 5.71
C VAL A 33 7.50 15.03 6.64
N ALA A 34 7.29 13.77 6.28
CA ALA A 34 6.64 12.81 7.14
C ALA A 34 7.43 11.49 7.22
N VAL A 35 7.27 10.80 8.34
CA VAL A 35 7.71 9.41 8.48
C VAL A 35 6.61 8.55 7.86
N LEU A 36 6.90 7.90 6.74
CA LEU A 36 5.94 7.04 6.04
C LEU A 36 5.75 5.72 6.79
N ARG A 37 6.87 5.15 7.21
CA ARG A 37 6.97 3.91 8.01
C ARG A 37 8.36 3.80 8.62
N ARG A 38 8.60 2.74 9.40
CA ARG A 38 9.91 2.50 10.02
C ARG A 38 11.00 2.47 8.94
N GLY A 39 11.98 3.38 9.08
CA GLY A 39 13.12 3.47 8.16
C GLY A 39 12.83 4.09 6.80
N LEU A 40 11.66 4.72 6.58
CA LEU A 40 11.36 5.46 5.36
C LEU A 40 10.71 6.80 5.68
N ARG A 41 11.32 7.87 5.17
CA ARG A 41 10.82 9.25 5.29
C ARG A 41 10.82 9.89 3.91
N ALA A 42 9.85 10.74 3.66
CA ALA A 42 9.80 11.53 2.44
C ALA A 42 9.36 12.95 2.73
N GLY A 43 9.86 13.89 1.93
CA GLY A 43 9.52 15.30 1.96
C GLY A 43 9.04 15.76 0.59
N PHE A 44 7.95 16.51 0.57
CA PHE A 44 7.41 17.13 -0.65
C PHE A 44 7.34 18.64 -0.49
N ALA A 45 7.56 19.36 -1.58
CA ALA A 45 7.38 20.81 -1.62
C ALA A 45 5.90 21.15 -1.36
N ARG A 46 5.63 22.14 -0.51
CA ARG A 46 4.24 22.58 -0.25
C ARG A 46 3.64 23.33 -1.44
N ASP A 47 4.48 24.08 -2.15
CA ASP A 47 4.06 24.93 -3.26
C ASP A 47 4.04 24.20 -4.62
N ASP A 48 4.43 22.91 -4.63
CA ASP A 48 4.35 22.04 -5.79
C ASP A 48 3.65 20.72 -5.42
N PRO A 49 2.31 20.74 -5.32
CA PRO A 49 1.51 19.58 -4.91
C PRO A 49 1.48 18.44 -5.91
N ASP A 50 2.09 18.62 -7.09
CA ASP A 50 2.20 17.62 -8.15
C ASP A 50 3.64 17.13 -8.38
N GLY A 51 4.62 17.73 -7.69
CA GLY A 51 6.04 17.44 -7.86
C GLY A 51 6.52 16.09 -7.31
N PRO A 52 7.78 15.71 -7.60
CA PRO A 52 8.48 14.59 -6.99
C PRO A 52 8.72 14.81 -5.49
N PRO A 53 9.18 13.78 -4.75
CA PRO A 53 9.75 14.00 -3.44
C PRO A 53 11.00 14.89 -3.55
N ALA A 54 11.01 16.00 -2.80
CA ALA A 54 12.20 16.85 -2.62
C ALA A 54 13.26 16.13 -1.78
N PHE A 55 12.83 15.23 -0.90
CA PHE A 55 13.68 14.49 0.02
C PHE A 55 13.15 13.07 0.20
N VAL A 56 14.04 12.09 0.19
CA VAL A 56 13.77 10.71 0.59
C VAL A 56 14.90 10.24 1.47
N GLU A 57 14.58 9.73 2.65
CA GLU A 57 15.53 9.04 3.53
C GLU A 57 15.05 7.61 3.75
N VAL A 58 15.95 6.66 3.50
CA VAL A 58 15.68 5.24 3.63
C VAL A 58 16.80 4.55 4.39
N ARG A 59 16.42 3.63 5.27
CA ARG A 59 17.34 2.71 5.94
C ARG A 59 17.74 1.59 4.97
N ALA A 60 19.01 1.54 4.60
CA ALA A 60 19.61 0.55 3.71
C ALA A 60 20.28 -0.57 4.51
N GLU A 61 19.47 -1.50 5.04
CA GLU A 61 19.97 -2.62 5.83
C GLU A 61 20.88 -3.54 4.98
N GLY A 62 22.04 -3.89 5.51
CA GLY A 62 23.04 -4.66 4.75
C GLY A 62 23.56 -3.94 3.51
N GLY A 63 23.44 -2.60 3.43
CA GLY A 63 23.81 -1.82 2.26
C GLY A 63 22.86 -2.00 1.07
N GLN A 64 21.65 -2.52 1.29
CA GLN A 64 20.65 -2.69 0.24
C GLN A 64 19.43 -1.82 0.48
N VAL A 65 18.97 -1.15 -0.59
CA VAL A 65 17.71 -0.41 -0.56
C VAL A 65 16.54 -1.40 -0.67
N PRO A 66 15.50 -1.28 0.18
CA PRO A 66 14.29 -2.10 0.09
C PRO A 66 13.72 -2.14 -1.33
N ALA A 67 13.28 -3.32 -1.80
CA ALA A 67 12.74 -3.54 -3.14
C ALA A 67 11.61 -2.61 -3.52
N ASP A 68 10.72 -2.28 -2.60
CA ASP A 68 9.62 -1.37 -2.92
C ASP A 68 10.09 0.09 -3.04
N VAL A 69 11.09 0.51 -2.25
CA VAL A 69 11.73 1.82 -2.40
C VAL A 69 12.55 1.88 -3.69
N ARG A 70 13.18 0.78 -4.11
CA ARG A 70 13.83 0.66 -5.43
C ARG A 70 12.85 0.96 -6.57
N ASP A 71 11.66 0.38 -6.53
CA ASP A 71 10.62 0.65 -7.53
C ASP A 71 10.18 2.13 -7.54
N LEU A 72 10.11 2.77 -6.37
CA LEU A 72 9.73 4.17 -6.22
C LEU A 72 10.81 5.15 -6.69
N LEU A 73 12.10 4.80 -6.53
CA LEU A 73 13.22 5.61 -6.97
C LEU A 73 13.52 5.44 -8.47
N GLY A 74 13.11 4.32 -9.04
CA GLY A 74 13.32 3.98 -10.45
C GLY A 74 14.74 3.51 -10.75
N ASP A 75 14.88 2.76 -11.84
CA ASP A 75 16.12 2.06 -12.23
C ASP A 75 17.32 3.01 -12.40
N ARG A 76 17.06 4.21 -12.96
CA ARG A 76 18.12 5.18 -13.25
C ARG A 76 18.79 5.70 -11.97
N LEU A 77 17.99 6.12 -11.00
CA LEU A 77 18.52 6.65 -9.74
C LEU A 77 19.12 5.52 -8.89
N LEU A 78 18.51 4.34 -8.95
CA LEU A 78 19.01 3.17 -8.23
C LEU A 78 20.42 2.76 -8.65
N ALA A 79 20.74 2.79 -9.94
CA ALA A 79 22.08 2.47 -10.44
C ALA A 79 23.15 3.41 -9.84
N GLU A 80 22.83 4.70 -9.69
CA GLU A 80 23.74 5.68 -9.07
C GLU A 80 23.84 5.49 -7.55
N ILE A 81 22.72 5.20 -6.88
CA ILE A 81 22.69 4.88 -5.45
C ILE A 81 23.58 3.68 -5.13
N GLN A 82 23.50 2.62 -5.92
CA GLN A 82 24.32 1.42 -5.73
C GLN A 82 25.81 1.74 -5.80
N GLN A 83 26.21 2.65 -6.70
CA GLN A 83 27.60 3.11 -6.78
C GLN A 83 28.02 3.93 -5.54
N VAL A 84 27.14 4.76 -4.98
CA VAL A 84 27.43 5.52 -3.74
C VAL A 84 27.54 4.60 -2.51
N VAL A 85 26.67 3.60 -2.43
CA VAL A 85 26.68 2.64 -1.31
C VAL A 85 27.92 1.73 -1.37
N ALA A 86 28.26 1.23 -2.56
CA ALA A 86 29.42 0.34 -2.74
C ALA A 86 30.76 1.09 -2.81
N GLY A 87 30.75 2.37 -3.20
CA GLY A 87 31.95 3.16 -3.46
C GLY A 87 32.62 3.74 -2.22
N PRO A 88 33.87 4.23 -2.37
CA PRO A 88 34.57 4.97 -1.30
C PRO A 88 33.93 6.34 -1.03
N SER A 89 33.35 6.95 -2.07
CA SER A 89 32.62 8.21 -1.98
C SER A 89 31.22 7.98 -1.40
N ARG A 90 30.99 8.53 -0.22
CA ARG A 90 29.72 8.45 0.51
C ARG A 90 28.69 9.50 0.12
N SER A 91 29.02 10.36 -0.84
CA SER A 91 28.14 11.40 -1.35
C SER A 91 28.41 11.61 -2.84
N ARG A 92 27.35 11.89 -3.61
CA ARG A 92 27.46 12.19 -5.04
C ARG A 92 26.35 13.13 -5.49
N TRP A 93 26.73 14.09 -6.33
CA TRP A 93 25.80 14.90 -7.11
C TRP A 93 25.62 14.27 -8.48
N LEU A 94 24.38 14.23 -8.95
CA LEU A 94 24.02 13.72 -10.26
C LEU A 94 22.93 14.57 -10.91
N ARG A 95 22.84 14.46 -12.24
CA ARG A 95 21.82 15.11 -13.03
C ARG A 95 20.86 14.06 -13.60
N ILE A 96 19.59 14.20 -13.28
CA ILE A 96 18.50 13.46 -13.90
C ILE A 96 17.80 14.33 -14.94
N ASN A 97 17.19 13.70 -15.94
CA ASN A 97 16.39 14.43 -16.93
C ASN A 97 14.99 14.69 -16.39
N LEU A 98 14.25 15.62 -17.02
CA LEU A 98 12.89 15.97 -16.62
C LEU A 98 11.96 14.75 -16.62
N ARG A 99 12.13 13.84 -17.59
CA ARG A 99 11.36 12.58 -17.62
C ARG A 99 11.52 11.77 -16.33
N ALA A 100 12.73 11.63 -15.79
CA ALA A 100 12.94 10.92 -14.54
C ALA A 100 12.35 11.67 -13.33
N VAL A 101 12.28 13.00 -13.39
CA VAL A 101 11.58 13.82 -12.39
C VAL A 101 10.07 13.53 -12.43
N ASP A 102 9.48 13.49 -13.62
CA ASP A 102 8.06 13.17 -13.81
C ASP A 102 7.75 11.74 -13.36
N GLU A 103 8.61 10.77 -13.70
CA GLU A 103 8.48 9.37 -13.25
C GLU A 103 8.52 9.26 -11.72
N LEU A 104 9.39 10.03 -11.03
CA LEU A 104 9.40 10.12 -9.57
C LEU A 104 8.11 10.76 -9.04
N ALA A 105 7.63 11.83 -9.66
CA ALA A 105 6.38 12.48 -9.26
C ALA A 105 5.17 11.53 -9.37
N GLU A 106 5.09 10.76 -10.44
CA GLU A 106 4.03 9.76 -10.63
C GLU A 106 4.16 8.58 -9.66
N ALA A 107 5.38 8.07 -9.45
CA ALA A 107 5.62 6.93 -8.55
C ALA A 107 5.22 7.25 -7.11
N TRP A 108 5.51 8.46 -6.66
CA TRP A 108 5.29 8.91 -5.29
C TRP A 108 3.94 9.59 -5.05
N ALA A 109 3.10 9.74 -6.08
CA ALA A 109 1.83 10.46 -5.99
C ALA A 109 0.92 10.01 -4.82
N PRO A 110 0.76 8.70 -4.51
CA PRO A 110 -0.04 8.27 -3.37
C PRO A 110 0.50 8.77 -2.02
N TYR A 111 1.83 8.73 -1.81
CA TYR A 111 2.46 9.27 -0.60
C TYR A 111 2.36 10.80 -0.54
N ARG A 112 2.56 11.48 -1.67
CA ARG A 112 2.47 12.95 -1.74
C ARG A 112 1.13 13.46 -1.26
N ARG A 113 0.03 12.88 -1.76
CA ARG A 113 -1.33 13.26 -1.33
C ARG A 113 -1.49 13.13 0.18
N TRP A 114 -1.04 12.02 0.75
CA TRP A 114 -1.12 11.80 2.19
C TRP A 114 -0.29 12.81 2.98
N ILE A 115 0.97 13.03 2.60
CA ILE A 115 1.85 13.98 3.30
C ILE A 115 1.28 15.39 3.21
N LEU A 116 0.81 15.84 2.04
CA LEU A 116 0.39 17.22 1.84
C LEU A 116 -1.03 17.53 2.34
N ALA A 117 -1.88 16.53 2.58
CA ALA A 117 -3.28 16.73 2.99
C ALA A 117 -3.47 17.40 4.38
N ASP A 118 -2.43 17.67 5.16
CA ASP A 118 -2.50 18.31 6.51
C ASP A 118 -3.46 17.68 7.54
N GLU A 119 -4.07 16.54 7.23
CA GLU A 119 -5.01 15.86 8.12
C GLU A 119 -4.27 15.10 9.24
N SER A 120 -4.29 15.68 10.44
CA SER A 120 -4.33 14.93 11.68
C SER A 120 -5.31 13.75 11.55
N PRO A 121 -5.00 12.56 12.08
CA PRO A 121 -5.94 11.44 12.05
C PRO A 121 -7.08 11.70 13.03
N ALA A 122 -8.13 12.39 12.60
CA ALA A 122 -9.44 12.42 13.27
C ALA A 122 -10.55 12.76 12.27
N PRO A 123 -11.73 12.11 12.38
CA PRO A 123 -12.66 11.96 11.27
C PRO A 123 -13.61 13.16 11.16
N ALA A 124 -13.70 13.76 9.96
CA ALA A 124 -14.86 14.55 9.59
C ALA A 124 -15.81 13.66 8.79
N ALA A 125 -16.75 13.04 9.50
CA ALA A 125 -17.93 12.42 8.92
C ALA A 125 -18.64 13.47 8.03
N ALA A 126 -18.51 13.31 6.71
CA ALA A 126 -19.19 14.00 5.59
C ALA A 126 -18.25 14.50 4.46
N ALA A 127 -16.93 14.38 4.58
CA ALA A 127 -16.05 14.65 3.44
C ALA A 127 -16.07 13.45 2.47
N ALA A 128 -16.36 13.70 1.19
CA ALA A 128 -16.31 12.70 0.13
C ALA A 128 -15.09 11.79 0.30
N GLU A 129 -15.30 10.47 0.28
CA GLU A 129 -14.22 9.49 0.45
C GLU A 129 -13.03 9.91 -0.44
N PRO A 130 -11.83 10.11 0.14
CA PRO A 130 -10.71 10.62 -0.61
C PRO A 130 -10.45 9.66 -1.76
N THR A 131 -10.66 10.13 -2.99
CA THR A 131 -10.46 9.31 -4.19
C THR A 131 -9.04 8.74 -4.16
N PRO A 132 -8.88 7.41 -4.24
CA PRO A 132 -7.58 6.77 -4.15
C PRO A 132 -6.69 7.29 -5.28
N VAL A 133 -5.48 7.75 -4.94
CA VAL A 133 -4.51 8.23 -5.93
C VAL A 133 -3.68 7.06 -6.44
N LEU A 134 -3.51 7.02 -7.75
CA LEU A 134 -2.71 6.03 -8.45
C LEU A 134 -1.27 6.50 -8.55
N GLY A 135 -0.32 5.64 -8.20
CA GLY A 135 1.08 5.80 -8.49
C GLY A 135 1.55 4.86 -9.59
N ARG A 136 2.56 5.27 -10.36
CA ARG A 136 3.17 4.47 -11.44
C ARG A 136 4.52 3.93 -11.00
N LEU A 137 4.67 2.61 -10.95
CA LEU A 137 5.96 1.95 -10.71
C LEU A 137 6.59 1.60 -12.06
N ALA A 138 7.92 1.39 -12.07
CA ALA A 138 8.65 0.98 -13.27
C ALA A 138 8.01 -0.23 -14.01
N ARG A 139 7.33 -1.13 -13.28
CA ARG A 139 6.69 -2.33 -13.84
C ARG A 139 5.21 -2.48 -13.46
N GLY A 140 4.53 -1.40 -13.11
CA GLY A 140 3.20 -1.55 -12.52
C GLY A 140 2.48 -0.28 -12.14
N LEU A 141 1.33 -0.48 -11.50
CA LEU A 141 0.56 0.56 -10.86
C LEU A 141 0.37 0.21 -9.39
N TRP A 142 0.25 1.21 -8.55
CA TRP A 142 -0.02 1.00 -7.13
C TRP A 142 -0.90 2.10 -6.55
N SER A 143 -1.54 1.82 -5.42
CA SER A 143 -2.36 2.80 -4.71
C SER A 143 -2.45 2.45 -3.23
N TRP A 144 -2.91 3.42 -2.45
CA TRP A 144 -3.23 3.29 -1.04
C TRP A 144 -4.71 3.02 -0.84
N LEU A 145 -5.01 2.14 0.11
CA LEU A 145 -6.35 1.89 0.61
C LEU A 145 -6.41 2.42 2.04
N GLY A 146 -7.48 3.15 2.35
CA GLY A 146 -7.71 3.70 3.68
C GLY A 146 -7.89 2.60 4.72
N VAL A 147 -7.39 2.83 5.93
CA VAL A 147 -7.47 1.87 7.05
C VAL A 147 -8.33 2.37 8.22
N GLY A 148 -9.07 3.47 8.04
CA GLY A 148 -9.93 4.06 9.07
C GLY A 148 -10.98 3.06 9.56
N ASP A 149 -11.92 2.70 8.68
CA ASP A 149 -12.99 1.75 8.98
C ASP A 149 -12.46 0.38 9.42
N LEU A 150 -11.33 -0.03 8.87
CA LEU A 150 -10.67 -1.29 9.22
C LEU A 150 -10.09 -1.26 10.64
N ARG A 151 -9.52 -0.13 11.05
CA ARG A 151 -9.03 0.08 12.42
C ARG A 151 -10.18 0.06 13.42
N ASP A 152 -11.28 0.72 13.09
CA ASP A 152 -12.48 0.72 13.93
C ASP A 152 -13.04 -0.70 14.06
N ALA A 153 -13.15 -1.43 12.95
CA ALA A 153 -13.55 -2.84 12.93
C ALA A 153 -12.65 -3.75 13.79
N LEU A 154 -11.33 -3.58 13.71
CA LEU A 154 -10.38 -4.39 14.49
C LEU A 154 -10.29 -3.98 15.97
N SER A 155 -10.81 -2.81 16.33
CA SER A 155 -10.88 -2.32 17.71
C SER A 155 -12.13 -2.79 18.44
N LEU A 156 -13.14 -3.30 17.73
CA LEU A 156 -14.30 -3.93 18.33
C LEU A 156 -13.86 -5.20 19.08
N PRO A 157 -14.37 -5.45 20.30
CA PRO A 157 -14.15 -6.74 20.96
C PRO A 157 -14.71 -7.84 20.05
N PRO A 158 -14.07 -9.03 20.00
CA PRO A 158 -14.63 -10.14 19.24
C PRO A 158 -16.06 -10.33 19.73
N THR A 159 -17.02 -10.29 18.79
CA THR A 159 -18.40 -10.66 19.09
C THR A 159 -18.35 -12.06 19.64
N ARG A 160 -18.49 -12.19 20.97
CA ARG A 160 -18.82 -13.48 21.56
C ARG A 160 -20.07 -13.91 20.84
N ASP A 161 -20.01 -15.01 20.12
CA ASP A 161 -21.20 -15.77 19.79
C ASP A 161 -21.90 -16.02 21.12
N PHE A 162 -22.89 -15.18 21.42
CA PHE A 162 -23.94 -15.56 22.32
C PHE A 162 -24.67 -16.62 21.56
N GLY A 163 -24.20 -17.87 21.72
CA GLY A 163 -24.87 -19.04 21.20
C GLY A 163 -26.31 -18.97 21.67
N PHE A 164 -27.18 -18.50 20.79
CA PHE A 164 -28.59 -18.84 20.82
C PHE A 164 -28.62 -20.34 20.53
N ARG A 165 -28.29 -21.13 21.55
CA ARG A 165 -28.80 -22.48 21.68
C ARG A 165 -30.31 -22.29 21.73
N SER A 166 -30.96 -22.44 20.59
CA SER A 166 -32.40 -22.64 20.52
C SER A 166 -32.73 -23.74 21.51
N ALA A 167 -33.31 -23.36 22.63
CA ALA A 167 -33.90 -24.30 23.57
C ALA A 167 -35.20 -24.79 22.92
N GLY A 168 -35.12 -25.93 22.26
CA GLY A 168 -36.27 -26.64 21.67
C GLY A 168 -35.75 -27.64 20.63
N SER A 169 -35.97 -28.94 20.71
CA SER A 169 -36.82 -29.74 21.57
C SER A 169 -36.08 -31.04 21.90
N LEU A 170 -36.26 -31.52 23.13
CA LEU A 170 -36.11 -32.95 23.43
C LEU A 170 -37.20 -33.66 22.61
N ASP A 171 -36.85 -34.42 21.59
CA ASP A 171 -37.52 -35.68 21.24
C ASP A 171 -36.75 -36.40 20.11
N ASP A 172 -36.44 -37.66 20.42
CA ASP A 172 -36.22 -38.84 19.58
C ASP A 172 -35.13 -38.90 18.49
N ASP A 173 -34.21 -39.84 18.72
CA ASP A 173 -33.71 -40.88 17.80
C ASP A 173 -33.58 -40.53 16.31
N ASP A 174 -32.34 -40.32 15.85
CA ASP A 174 -31.72 -41.19 14.84
C ASP A 174 -30.21 -40.88 14.74
N ASP A 175 -29.41 -41.93 14.84
CA ASP A 175 -27.96 -41.94 14.63
C ASP A 175 -27.66 -41.74 13.13
N ASP A 176 -27.57 -40.49 12.68
CA ASP A 176 -26.84 -40.12 11.47
C ASP A 176 -25.68 -39.20 11.89
N ASP A 177 -24.47 -39.76 11.92
CA ASP A 177 -23.21 -39.03 11.98
C ASP A 177 -23.06 -38.19 10.70
N GLU A 178 -23.82 -37.11 10.58
CA GLU A 178 -23.55 -36.05 9.60
C GLU A 178 -22.31 -35.30 10.09
N ASP A 179 -21.22 -35.40 9.30
CA ASP A 179 -20.11 -34.46 9.30
C ASP A 179 -20.70 -33.04 9.16
N ILE A 180 -20.99 -32.40 10.29
CA ILE A 180 -21.30 -30.97 10.36
C ILE A 180 -20.02 -30.29 9.90
N ALA A 181 -19.94 -30.04 8.59
CA ALA A 181 -18.91 -29.20 8.02
C ALA A 181 -18.93 -27.91 8.82
N ASP A 182 -17.84 -27.63 9.55
CA ASP A 182 -17.62 -26.41 10.31
C ASP A 182 -18.01 -25.23 9.41
N GLU A 183 -19.23 -24.72 9.59
CA GLU A 183 -19.74 -23.62 8.79
C GLU A 183 -18.85 -22.42 9.15
N PRO A 184 -18.17 -21.80 8.18
CA PRO A 184 -17.17 -20.79 8.50
C PRO A 184 -17.84 -19.67 9.28
N SER A 185 -17.33 -19.38 10.48
CA SER A 185 -17.90 -18.37 11.35
C SER A 185 -18.11 -17.06 10.59
N PRO A 186 -19.25 -16.37 10.77
CA PRO A 186 -19.52 -15.15 10.03
C PRO A 186 -18.46 -14.08 10.32
N PRO A 187 -18.17 -13.18 9.36
CA PRO A 187 -17.22 -12.10 9.57
C PRO A 187 -17.73 -11.16 10.67
N THR A 188 -16.81 -10.77 11.57
CA THR A 188 -17.08 -9.82 12.66
C THR A 188 -17.33 -8.41 12.14
N ALA A 189 -16.72 -8.05 11.00
CA ALA A 189 -16.94 -6.79 10.32
C ALA A 189 -16.67 -6.92 8.82
N SER A 190 -17.27 -6.04 8.03
CA SER A 190 -17.00 -5.96 6.59
C SER A 190 -17.11 -4.53 6.08
N GLY A 191 -16.49 -4.28 4.94
CA GLY A 191 -16.57 -3.00 4.25
C GLY A 191 -16.05 -3.10 2.82
N ARG A 192 -15.89 -1.95 2.16
CA ARG A 192 -15.45 -1.87 0.78
C ARG A 192 -14.48 -0.72 0.57
N TRP A 193 -13.59 -0.89 -0.40
CA TRP A 193 -12.79 0.18 -0.96
C TRP A 193 -13.04 0.28 -2.45
N ALA A 194 -13.07 1.50 -2.97
CA ALA A 194 -12.98 1.72 -4.39
C ALA A 194 -11.51 1.64 -4.83
N LEU A 195 -11.21 0.86 -5.86
CA LEU A 195 -9.93 0.87 -6.55
C LEU A 195 -9.89 2.01 -7.58
N PRO A 196 -8.70 2.61 -7.85
CA PRO A 196 -8.51 3.44 -9.02
C PRO A 196 -8.91 2.70 -10.30
N VAL A 197 -9.62 3.38 -11.20
CA VAL A 197 -10.17 2.79 -12.43
C VAL A 197 -9.10 2.05 -13.24
N GLU A 198 -7.93 2.67 -13.42
CA GLU A 198 -6.84 2.09 -14.21
C GLU A 198 -6.25 0.83 -13.57
N LEU A 199 -6.17 0.77 -12.24
CA LEU A 199 -5.66 -0.40 -11.52
C LEU A 199 -6.65 -1.57 -11.62
N ALA A 200 -7.95 -1.31 -11.41
CA ALA A 200 -9.01 -2.29 -11.57
C ALA A 200 -9.07 -2.84 -13.01
N TRP A 201 -9.07 -1.95 -14.01
CA TRP A 201 -9.06 -2.31 -15.42
C TRP A 201 -7.84 -3.17 -15.79
N ARG A 202 -6.64 -2.75 -15.41
CA ARG A 202 -5.40 -3.47 -15.74
C ARG A 202 -5.33 -4.86 -15.12
N THR A 203 -5.94 -5.06 -13.96
CA THR A 203 -6.00 -6.36 -13.27
C THR A 203 -7.23 -7.20 -13.63
N GLY A 204 -8.13 -6.66 -14.46
CA GLY A 204 -9.35 -7.33 -14.87
C GLY A 204 -10.31 -7.59 -13.72
N VAL A 205 -10.37 -6.69 -12.74
CA VAL A 205 -11.28 -6.75 -11.60
C VAL A 205 -12.27 -5.59 -11.60
N GLU A 206 -13.39 -5.76 -10.90
CA GLU A 206 -14.29 -4.67 -10.57
C GLU A 206 -13.61 -3.63 -9.67
N ARG A 207 -14.14 -2.41 -9.65
CA ARG A 207 -13.58 -1.35 -8.80
C ARG A 207 -13.81 -1.59 -7.33
N ASP A 208 -14.85 -2.33 -6.97
CA ASP A 208 -15.18 -2.59 -5.57
C ASP A 208 -14.32 -3.74 -5.05
N LEU A 209 -13.41 -3.41 -4.14
CA LEU A 209 -12.64 -4.37 -3.36
C LEU A 209 -13.28 -4.49 -1.98
N ALA A 210 -13.93 -5.62 -1.71
CA ALA A 210 -14.52 -5.89 -0.41
C ALA A 210 -13.47 -6.41 0.58
N TRP A 211 -13.67 -6.11 1.86
CA TRP A 211 -12.87 -6.64 2.94
C TRP A 211 -13.76 -7.18 4.06
N GLU A 212 -13.30 -8.23 4.72
CA GLU A 212 -13.97 -8.90 5.82
C GLU A 212 -12.94 -9.20 6.91
N VAL A 213 -13.34 -8.98 8.16
CA VAL A 213 -12.51 -9.25 9.35
C VAL A 213 -13.15 -10.39 10.13
N TYR A 214 -12.36 -11.41 10.44
CA TYR A 214 -12.79 -12.55 11.24
C TYR A 214 -12.31 -12.46 12.69
N SER A 215 -12.82 -13.33 13.55
CA SER A 215 -12.50 -13.38 14.98
C SER A 215 -11.01 -13.62 15.27
N ASP A 216 -10.28 -14.26 14.34
CA ASP A 216 -8.82 -14.44 14.39
C ASP A 216 -8.03 -13.19 13.98
N ARG A 217 -8.71 -12.06 13.73
CA ARG A 217 -8.17 -10.78 13.23
C ARG A 217 -7.52 -10.85 11.85
N ARG A 218 -7.80 -11.90 11.08
CA ARG A 218 -7.40 -11.98 9.68
C ARG A 218 -8.32 -11.12 8.83
N ILE A 219 -7.71 -10.40 7.89
CA ILE A 219 -8.44 -9.55 6.94
C ILE A 219 -8.48 -10.29 5.61
N HIS A 220 -9.68 -10.73 5.25
CA HIS A 220 -9.97 -11.33 3.96
C HIS A 220 -10.31 -10.22 2.98
N LEU A 221 -9.71 -10.28 1.80
CA LEU A 221 -9.91 -9.30 0.74
C LEU A 221 -10.48 -10.03 -0.47
N ILE A 222 -11.57 -9.47 -1.01
CA ILE A 222 -12.40 -10.11 -2.03
C ILE A 222 -12.54 -9.15 -3.20
N ALA A 223 -11.99 -9.53 -4.35
CA ALA A 223 -12.14 -8.82 -5.61
C ALA A 223 -12.98 -9.66 -6.58
N ARG A 224 -13.84 -9.02 -7.36
CA ARG A 224 -14.62 -9.68 -8.41
C ARG A 224 -13.98 -9.46 -9.77
N ARG A 225 -14.01 -10.46 -10.64
CA ARG A 225 -13.57 -10.31 -12.03
C ARG A 225 -14.55 -9.43 -12.79
N ALA A 226 -14.02 -8.47 -13.56
CA ALA A 226 -14.84 -7.74 -14.51
C ALA A 226 -15.26 -8.65 -15.66
N VAL A 227 -16.51 -8.53 -16.11
CA VAL A 227 -17.06 -9.33 -17.23
C VAL A 227 -16.23 -9.17 -18.51
N THR A 228 -15.62 -8.00 -18.71
CA THR A 228 -14.79 -7.67 -19.87
C THR A 228 -13.30 -7.87 -19.63
N ALA A 229 -12.91 -8.66 -18.62
CA ALA A 229 -11.50 -8.87 -18.29
C ALA A 229 -10.77 -9.61 -19.42
N SER A 230 -9.50 -9.25 -19.64
CA SER A 230 -8.57 -10.03 -20.47
C SER A 230 -8.51 -11.48 -19.98
N SER A 231 -8.17 -12.42 -20.86
CA SER A 231 -8.04 -13.85 -20.52
C SER A 231 -6.91 -14.14 -19.52
N ASP A 232 -5.90 -13.27 -19.47
CA ASP A 232 -4.77 -13.38 -18.52
C ASP A 232 -4.28 -11.99 -18.06
N PRO A 233 -5.02 -11.32 -17.16
CA PRO A 233 -4.60 -10.02 -16.67
C PRO A 233 -3.50 -10.18 -15.61
N PRO A 234 -2.57 -9.22 -15.49
CA PRO A 234 -1.55 -9.22 -14.45
C PRO A 234 -2.19 -9.31 -13.06
N PRO A 235 -1.53 -9.98 -12.10
CA PRO A 235 -2.13 -10.19 -10.80
C PRO A 235 -2.33 -8.91 -10.02
N LEU A 236 -3.39 -8.91 -9.22
CA LEU A 236 -3.58 -7.97 -8.12
C LEU A 236 -2.82 -8.50 -6.90
N GLU A 237 -2.08 -7.62 -6.24
CA GLU A 237 -1.32 -7.91 -5.03
C GLU A 237 -1.63 -6.87 -3.96
N VAL A 238 -1.55 -7.27 -2.70
CA VAL A 238 -1.83 -6.40 -1.55
C VAL A 238 -0.84 -6.65 -0.43
N ALA A 239 -0.50 -5.60 0.32
CA ALA A 239 0.38 -5.66 1.46
C ALA A 239 0.06 -4.55 2.46
N PHE A 240 0.45 -4.74 3.72
CA PHE A 240 0.61 -3.61 4.64
C PHE A 240 1.85 -2.80 4.27
N ASP A 241 1.79 -1.48 4.46
CA ASP A 241 2.93 -0.59 4.29
C ASP A 241 3.85 -0.55 5.52
N ASP A 242 4.26 -1.73 6.00
CA ASP A 242 5.06 -1.90 7.22
C ASP A 242 6.57 -2.06 6.97
N GLY A 243 6.97 -2.12 5.69
CA GLY A 243 8.36 -2.32 5.28
C GLY A 243 8.79 -3.78 5.22
N THR A 244 7.90 -4.75 5.46
CA THR A 244 8.22 -6.19 5.36
C THR A 244 8.26 -6.71 3.93
N GLU A 245 7.69 -5.95 2.99
CA GLU A 245 7.57 -6.32 1.57
C GLU A 245 6.82 -7.64 1.33
N ARG A 246 5.97 -8.05 2.28
CA ARG A 246 5.14 -9.25 2.18
C ARG A 246 3.89 -8.96 1.34
N TRP A 247 4.07 -9.04 0.03
CA TRP A 247 2.97 -8.95 -0.93
C TRP A 247 2.23 -10.28 -1.04
N THR A 248 0.94 -10.25 -0.84
CA THR A 248 0.06 -11.40 -1.02
C THR A 248 -0.73 -11.23 -2.31
N ARG A 249 -0.71 -12.27 -3.15
CA ARG A 249 -1.42 -12.29 -4.42
C ARG A 249 -2.89 -12.67 -4.21
N PHE A 250 -3.77 -12.08 -5.01
CA PHE A 250 -5.14 -12.53 -5.16
C PHE A 250 -5.20 -13.80 -6.01
N VAL A 251 -5.86 -14.83 -5.48
CA VAL A 251 -6.02 -16.14 -6.13
C VAL A 251 -7.49 -16.43 -6.39
N SER A 252 -7.78 -17.21 -7.44
CA SER A 252 -9.17 -17.60 -7.75
C SER A 252 -9.69 -18.49 -6.63
N ALA A 253 -10.80 -18.08 -6.00
CA ALA A 253 -11.50 -18.90 -5.00
C ALA A 253 -12.69 -19.62 -5.65
N GLU A 254 -13.46 -18.88 -6.44
CA GLU A 254 -14.68 -19.32 -7.13
C GLU A 254 -14.72 -18.69 -8.54
N PRO A 255 -15.57 -19.16 -9.46
CA PRO A 255 -15.74 -18.52 -10.76
C PRO A 255 -16.04 -17.02 -10.62
N GLY A 256 -15.16 -16.19 -11.16
CA GLY A 256 -15.29 -14.73 -11.10
C GLY A 256 -14.92 -14.08 -9.76
N VAL A 257 -14.46 -14.84 -8.76
CA VAL A 257 -14.08 -14.31 -7.44
C VAL A 257 -12.63 -14.59 -7.14
N LEU A 258 -11.90 -13.52 -6.81
CA LEU A 258 -10.54 -13.58 -6.31
C LEU A 258 -10.53 -13.30 -4.81
N ARG A 259 -9.80 -14.10 -4.03
CA ARG A 259 -9.61 -13.88 -2.60
C ARG A 259 -8.14 -13.86 -2.23
N THR A 260 -7.84 -13.15 -1.15
CA THR A 260 -6.57 -13.23 -0.46
C THR A 260 -6.76 -12.87 1.01
N SER A 261 -5.75 -13.12 1.84
CA SER A 261 -5.79 -12.78 3.25
C SER A 261 -4.48 -12.15 3.69
N ILE A 262 -4.58 -11.09 4.48
CA ILE A 262 -3.43 -10.43 5.10
C ILE A 262 -3.61 -10.34 6.61
N VAL A 263 -2.50 -10.36 7.32
CA VAL A 263 -2.44 -10.22 8.78
C VAL A 263 -1.38 -9.18 9.10
N SER A 264 -1.71 -8.23 9.98
CA SER A 264 -0.75 -7.29 10.53
C SER A 264 -0.29 -7.77 11.90
N ALA A 265 1.00 -7.66 12.18
CA ALA A 265 1.54 -7.83 13.53
C ALA A 265 1.43 -6.55 14.37
N ALA A 266 0.98 -5.44 13.77
CA ALA A 266 0.83 -4.17 14.46
C ALA A 266 -0.40 -4.17 15.39
N ASP A 267 -0.34 -3.33 16.42
CA ASP A 267 -1.52 -2.95 17.20
C ASP A 267 -2.60 -2.38 16.26
N PRO A 268 -3.88 -2.82 16.35
CA PRO A 268 -4.99 -2.27 15.57
C PRO A 268 -5.01 -0.73 15.52
N SER A 269 -4.76 -0.08 16.65
CA SER A 269 -4.74 1.39 16.74
C SER A 269 -3.64 2.07 15.91
N ARG A 270 -2.62 1.30 15.50
CA ARG A 270 -1.45 1.73 14.74
C ARG A 270 -1.28 0.96 13.43
N LEU A 271 -2.38 0.44 12.87
CA LEU A 271 -2.34 -0.28 11.60
C LEU A 271 -1.66 0.55 10.51
N PRO A 272 -0.62 0.00 9.86
CA PRO A 272 -0.05 0.58 8.67
C PRO A 272 -1.11 0.70 7.57
N PRO A 273 -1.00 1.69 6.67
CA PRO A 273 -1.82 1.76 5.47
C PRO A 273 -1.72 0.46 4.65
N ILE A 274 -2.76 0.15 3.89
CA ILE A 274 -2.74 -0.98 2.96
C ILE A 274 -2.36 -0.46 1.57
N LYS A 275 -1.42 -1.15 0.93
CA LYS A 275 -1.05 -0.91 -0.46
C LYS A 275 -1.65 -1.99 -1.33
N VAL A 276 -2.16 -1.58 -2.47
CA VAL A 276 -2.58 -2.46 -3.56
C VAL A 276 -1.76 -2.16 -4.79
N ARG A 277 -1.37 -3.18 -5.55
CA ARG A 277 -0.62 -2.98 -6.79
C ARG A 277 -0.92 -4.04 -7.83
N THR A 278 -0.44 -3.77 -9.03
CA THR A 278 -0.28 -4.76 -10.09
C THR A 278 1.12 -4.65 -10.65
N ARG A 279 1.75 -5.79 -10.94
CA ARG A 279 3.04 -5.86 -11.64
C ARG A 279 2.87 -6.65 -12.92
N ASN A 280 3.47 -6.15 -14.00
CA ASN A 280 3.71 -7.00 -15.17
C ASN A 280 4.69 -8.09 -14.72
N LEU A 281 4.28 -9.36 -14.83
CA LEU A 281 5.22 -10.46 -14.68
C LEU A 281 6.23 -10.38 -15.85
N PRO A 282 7.53 -10.63 -15.58
CA PRO A 282 8.56 -10.63 -16.61
C PRO A 282 8.34 -11.71 -17.67
#